data_AF-A0A640QFI7-F1
#
_entry.id   AF-A0A640QFI7-F1
#
_cell.length_a   1.000
_cell.length_b   1.000
_cell.length_c   1.000
_cell.angle_alpha   90.00
_cell.angle_beta   90.00
_cell.angle_gamma   90.00
#
_symmetry.space_group_name_H-M   'P 1'
#
loop_
_entity.id
_entity.type
_entity.pdbx_description
1 polymer ?
#
loop_
_entity_poly.entity_id
_entity_poly.type
_entity_poly.pdbx_seq_one_letter_code
_entity_poly.pdbx_strand_id
1 'polypeptide(L)'
;MKLSKALNLVAATATVAFTINANAAAPQKDIRFVGETQFAGFCKAIVNDDVRVLRSSLSRNVGRIGASQREVLRMVTSEEGLTCNGSSLIEFSVERDANAVHEYLTSRS
;
A
#
# COMPACT_ATOMS: atom_id res chain seq x y z
N MET A 1 51.30 33.43 32.71
CA MET A 1 50.06 33.01 33.41
C MET A 1 48.90 33.84 32.89
N LYS A 2 47.85 33.15 32.42
CA LYS A 2 46.43 33.53 32.32
C LYS A 2 46.09 34.90 31.70
N LEU A 3 45.84 34.90 30.39
CA LEU A 3 44.81 35.78 29.81
C LEU A 3 43.48 35.04 29.89
N SER A 4 42.57 35.53 30.73
CA SER A 4 41.19 35.08 30.80
C SER A 4 40.32 36.31 30.83
N LYS A 5 39.51 36.51 29.79
CA LYS A 5 38.05 36.70 29.91
C LYS A 5 37.41 36.96 28.54
N ALA A 6 36.56 35.99 28.18
CA ALA A 6 35.24 36.12 27.59
C ALA A 6 35.08 36.97 26.31
N LEU A 7 34.76 36.28 25.20
CA LEU A 7 33.93 36.86 24.14
C LEU A 7 33.10 35.76 23.46
N ASN A 8 31.79 35.77 23.76
CA ASN A 8 30.62 35.45 22.91
C ASN A 8 30.69 34.14 22.10
N LEU A 9 30.04 33.02 22.45
CA LEU A 9 28.60 32.80 22.66
C LEU A 9 27.72 33.31 21.49
N VAL A 10 27.66 32.56 20.39
CA VAL A 10 26.43 32.25 19.62
C VAL A 10 26.68 30.94 18.83
N ALA A 11 26.35 29.79 19.41
CA ALA A 11 26.14 28.57 18.64
C ALA A 11 24.68 28.57 18.18
N ALA A 12 24.44 28.92 16.92
CA ALA A 12 23.12 28.81 16.30
C ALA A 12 22.82 27.32 16.03
N THR A 13 22.28 26.63 17.03
CA THR A 13 21.72 25.30 16.84
C THR A 13 20.36 25.43 16.15
N ALA A 14 20.37 25.38 14.81
CA ALA A 14 19.17 25.18 14.03
C ALA A 14 18.59 23.79 14.37
N THR A 15 17.62 23.77 15.28
CA THR A 15 16.85 22.56 15.57
C THR A 15 15.89 22.35 14.40
N VAL A 16 16.30 21.49 13.47
CA VAL A 16 15.39 20.98 12.44
C VAL A 16 14.37 20.10 13.15
N ALA A 17 13.17 20.63 13.37
CA ALA A 17 12.05 19.87 13.91
C ALA A 17 11.60 18.87 12.83
N PHE A 18 12.18 17.67 12.83
CA PHE A 18 11.64 16.55 12.07
C PHE A 18 10.34 16.11 12.76
N THR A 19 9.20 16.56 12.24
CA THR A 19 7.90 16.00 12.62
C THR A 19 7.82 14.60 12.04
N ILE A 20 8.23 13.60 12.81
CA ILE A 20 8.07 12.19 12.47
C ILE A 20 6.59 11.86 12.62
N ASN A 21 5.82 11.94 11.53
CA ASN A 21 4.47 11.41 11.49
C ASN A 21 4.55 9.88 11.47
N ALA A 22 4.76 9.28 12.64
CA ALA A 22 4.64 7.85 12.85
C ALA A 22 3.15 7.47 12.74
N ASN A 23 2.69 7.25 11.52
CA ASN A 23 1.44 6.53 11.28
C ASN A 23 1.71 5.08 11.70
N ALA A 24 1.41 4.74 12.95
CA ALA A 24 1.43 3.37 13.42
C ALA A 24 0.40 2.59 12.61
N ALA A 25 0.87 1.86 11.59
CA ALA A 25 0.04 0.93 10.85
C ALA A 25 -0.49 -0.10 11.84
N ALA A 26 -1.81 -0.31 11.85
CA ALA A 26 -2.44 -1.35 12.66
C ALA A 26 -1.71 -2.70 12.47
N PRO A 27 -1.65 -3.57 13.49
CA PRO A 27 -0.99 -4.86 13.40
C PRO A 27 -1.54 -5.62 12.19
N GLN A 28 -0.71 -5.75 11.15
CA GLN A 28 -1.07 -6.49 9.95
C GLN A 28 -1.02 -7.98 10.31
N LYS A 29 -2.05 -8.73 9.90
CA LYS A 29 -2.01 -10.20 9.93
C LYS A 29 -0.69 -10.65 9.29
N ASP A 30 0.03 -11.55 9.96
CA ASP A 30 1.30 -12.07 9.47
C ASP A 30 1.04 -12.95 8.23
N ILE A 31 1.22 -12.37 7.04
CA ILE A 31 0.87 -12.98 5.75
C ILE A 31 2.12 -12.97 4.89
N ARG A 32 2.51 -14.16 4.43
CA ARG A 32 3.63 -14.32 3.49
C ARG A 32 3.11 -14.40 2.06
N PHE A 33 3.50 -13.44 1.23
CA PHE A 33 3.19 -13.44 -0.21
C PHE A 33 4.26 -14.22 -0.97
N VAL A 34 3.84 -15.11 -1.87
CA VAL A 34 4.73 -15.94 -2.72
C VAL A 34 4.29 -15.77 -4.18
N GLY A 35 5.23 -15.85 -5.12
CA GLY A 35 4.99 -15.62 -6.55
C GLY A 35 5.37 -14.20 -6.98
N GLU A 36 4.55 -13.58 -7.84
CA GLU A 36 4.78 -12.20 -8.30
C GLU A 36 4.45 -11.16 -7.22
N THR A 37 5.37 -11.00 -6.27
CA THR A 37 5.21 -10.13 -5.11
C THR A 37 5.06 -8.65 -5.47
N GLN A 38 5.48 -8.25 -6.67
CA GLN A 38 5.25 -6.90 -7.22
C GLN A 38 3.76 -6.53 -7.31
N PHE A 39 2.87 -7.53 -7.36
CA PHE A 39 1.42 -7.34 -7.38
C PHE A 39 0.73 -7.74 -6.06
N ALA A 40 1.49 -8.08 -5.01
CA ALA A 40 0.95 -8.53 -3.74
C ALA A 40 -0.01 -7.53 -3.08
N GLY A 41 0.05 -6.25 -3.46
CA GLY A 41 -0.88 -5.21 -2.98
C GLY A 41 -2.36 -5.53 -3.26
N PHE A 42 -2.67 -6.20 -4.37
CA PHE A 42 -4.05 -6.62 -4.69
C PHE A 42 -4.55 -7.67 -3.70
N CYS A 43 -3.78 -8.74 -3.50
CA CYS A 43 -4.10 -9.77 -2.52
C CYS A 43 -4.14 -9.20 -1.10
N LYS A 44 -3.20 -8.31 -0.76
CA LYS A 44 -3.17 -7.63 0.55
C LYS A 44 -4.43 -6.80 0.80
N ALA A 45 -4.97 -6.14 -0.23
CA ALA A 45 -6.23 -5.42 -0.11
C ALA A 45 -7.37 -6.37 0.27
N ILE A 46 -7.47 -7.53 -0.40
CA ILE A 46 -8.48 -8.55 -0.10
C ILE A 46 -8.32 -9.09 1.32
N VAL A 47 -7.11 -9.48 1.74
CA VAL A 47 -6.93 -10.08 3.08
C VAL A 47 -7.29 -9.12 4.22
N ASN A 48 -7.18 -7.81 3.98
CA ASN A 48 -7.52 -6.79 4.97
C ASN A 48 -8.89 -6.14 4.72
N ASP A 49 -9.64 -6.59 3.71
CA ASP A 49 -10.86 -5.95 3.20
C ASP A 49 -10.71 -4.41 3.02
N ASP A 50 -9.56 -3.97 2.50
CA ASP A 50 -9.20 -2.55 2.43
C ASP A 50 -9.24 -2.02 0.99
N VAL A 51 -10.34 -1.34 0.66
CA VAL A 51 -10.56 -0.69 -0.65
C VAL A 51 -9.53 0.42 -0.91
N ARG A 52 -8.98 1.08 0.12
CA ARG A 52 -7.95 2.11 -0.07
C ARG A 52 -6.65 1.49 -0.56
N VAL A 53 -6.27 0.35 0.00
CA VAL A 53 -5.10 -0.42 -0.48
C VAL A 53 -5.35 -0.89 -1.91
N LEU A 54 -6.55 -1.41 -2.21
CA LEU A 54 -6.91 -1.81 -3.57
C LEU A 54 -6.75 -0.67 -4.58
N ARG A 55 -7.32 0.50 -4.28
CA ARG A 55 -7.23 1.70 -5.15
C ARG A 55 -5.79 2.19 -5.33
N SER A 56 -4.99 2.17 -4.26
CA SER A 56 -3.56 2.48 -4.32
C SER A 56 -2.82 1.50 -5.24
N SER A 57 -3.11 0.21 -5.14
CA SER A 57 -2.55 -0.83 -6.01
C SER A 57 -2.98 -0.65 -7.47
N LEU A 58 -4.24 -0.33 -7.74
CA LEU A 58 -4.69 0.01 -9.11
C LEU A 58 -3.90 1.20 -9.67
N SER A 59 -3.78 2.28 -8.90
CA SER A 59 -3.08 3.50 -9.33
C SER A 59 -1.60 3.28 -9.63
N ARG A 60 -0.90 2.50 -8.79
CA ARG A 60 0.53 2.22 -8.96
C ARG A 60 0.85 1.33 -10.16
N ASN A 61 -0.17 0.66 -10.71
CA ASN A 61 -0.03 -0.25 -11.83
C ASN A 61 -0.55 0.32 -13.16
N VAL A 62 -0.97 1.59 -13.17
CA VAL A 62 -1.21 2.32 -14.42
C VAL A 62 0.10 2.50 -15.17
N GLY A 63 0.07 2.27 -16.48
CA GLY A 63 1.24 2.24 -17.36
C GLY A 63 2.03 0.93 -17.31
N ARG A 64 1.80 0.08 -16.31
CA ARG A 64 2.44 -1.24 -16.19
C ARG A 64 1.54 -2.39 -16.59
N ILE A 65 0.28 -2.38 -16.14
CA ILE A 65 -0.74 -3.39 -16.48
C ILE A 65 -1.72 -2.84 -17.53
N GLY A 66 -2.12 -1.57 -17.41
CA GLY A 66 -3.08 -0.93 -18.32
C GLY A 66 -2.93 0.59 -18.34
N ALA A 67 -3.54 1.26 -19.32
CA ALA A 67 -3.41 2.70 -19.53
C ALA A 67 -4.20 3.56 -18.54
N SER A 68 -5.11 2.97 -17.75
CA SER A 68 -5.88 3.66 -16.71
C SER A 68 -6.22 2.73 -15.54
N GLN A 69 -6.61 3.28 -14.38
CA GLN A 69 -7.02 2.46 -13.23
C GLN A 69 -8.18 1.51 -13.57
N ARG A 70 -9.10 1.94 -14.43
CA ARG A 70 -10.22 1.13 -14.90
C ARG A 70 -9.74 -0.04 -15.73
N GLU A 71 -8.81 0.20 -16.65
CA GLU A 71 -8.24 -0.86 -17.47
C GLU A 71 -7.41 -1.83 -16.63
N VAL A 72 -6.61 -1.32 -15.69
CA VAL A 72 -5.89 -2.16 -14.72
C VAL A 72 -6.87 -3.07 -13.99
N LEU A 73 -7.98 -2.51 -13.47
CA LEU A 73 -9.02 -3.30 -12.79
C LEU A 73 -9.54 -4.42 -13.70
N ARG A 74 -9.99 -4.07 -14.92
CA ARG A 74 -10.50 -5.03 -15.91
C ARG A 74 -9.50 -6.15 -16.22
N MET A 75 -8.21 -5.83 -16.32
CA MET A 75 -7.15 -6.79 -16.63
C MET A 75 -6.80 -7.69 -15.44
N VAL A 76 -6.79 -7.17 -14.21
CA VAL A 76 -6.47 -8.00 -13.04
C VAL A 76 -7.65 -8.88 -12.61
N THR A 77 -8.88 -8.57 -13.04
CA THR A 77 -10.09 -9.37 -12.78
C THR A 77 -10.57 -10.19 -13.97
N SER A 78 -9.83 -10.25 -15.08
CA SER A 78 -10.19 -11.13 -16.20
C SER A 78 -9.98 -12.60 -15.84
N GLU A 79 -10.47 -13.51 -16.70
CA GLU A 79 -10.31 -14.97 -16.49
C GLU A 79 -8.83 -15.39 -16.35
N GLU A 80 -7.94 -14.81 -17.17
CA GLU A 80 -6.48 -14.99 -17.08
C GLU A 80 -5.79 -13.90 -16.23
N GLY A 81 -6.56 -13.24 -15.37
CA GLY A 81 -6.12 -12.12 -14.54
C GLY A 81 -5.22 -12.54 -13.39
N LEU A 82 -5.09 -11.66 -12.40
CA LEU A 82 -4.26 -11.94 -11.24
C LEU A 82 -4.96 -12.96 -10.33
N THR A 83 -4.18 -13.88 -9.78
CA THR A 83 -4.67 -14.84 -8.79
C THR A 83 -4.04 -14.61 -7.42
N CYS A 84 -4.84 -14.78 -6.37
CA CYS A 84 -4.40 -14.79 -4.99
C CYS A 84 -4.61 -16.20 -4.43
N ASN A 85 -3.54 -16.87 -4.05
CA ASN A 85 -3.60 -18.26 -3.55
C ASN A 85 -4.24 -19.26 -4.54
N GLY A 86 -4.09 -19.02 -5.85
CA GLY A 86 -4.66 -19.87 -6.91
C GLY A 86 -6.10 -19.53 -7.30
N SER A 87 -6.81 -18.68 -6.53
CA SER A 87 -8.16 -18.20 -6.86
C SER A 87 -8.09 -16.82 -7.50
N SER A 88 -9.08 -16.47 -8.35
CA SER A 88 -9.19 -15.10 -8.88
C SER A 88 -9.40 -14.07 -7.75
N LEU A 89 -9.17 -12.78 -8.01
CA LEU A 89 -9.42 -11.73 -7.02
C LEU A 89 -10.86 -11.75 -6.48
N ILE A 90 -11.84 -11.99 -7.35
CA ILE A 90 -13.26 -11.99 -6.99
C ILE A 90 -13.56 -13.21 -6.12
N GLU A 91 -13.17 -14.41 -6.52
CA GLU A 91 -13.38 -15.63 -5.74
C GLU A 91 -12.68 -15.54 -4.37
N PHE A 92 -11.42 -15.10 -4.37
CA PHE A 92 -10.64 -14.96 -3.15
C PHE A 92 -11.23 -13.92 -2.19
N SER A 93 -11.89 -12.88 -2.71
CA SER A 93 -12.60 -11.91 -1.87
C SER A 93 -13.81 -12.52 -1.16
N VAL A 94 -14.52 -13.44 -1.81
CA VAL A 94 -15.62 -14.19 -1.18
C VAL A 94 -15.08 -15.17 -0.14
N GLU A 95 -14.03 -15.94 -0.47
CA GLU A 95 -13.40 -16.90 0.45
C GLU A 95 -12.89 -16.27 1.75
N ARG A 96 -12.58 -14.96 1.73
CA ARG A 96 -12.02 -14.21 2.87
C ARG A 96 -13.03 -13.31 3.57
N ASP A 97 -14.31 -13.37 3.19
CA ASP A 97 -15.37 -12.48 3.68
C ASP A 97 -15.01 -10.99 3.51
N ALA A 98 -14.28 -10.65 2.43
CA ALA A 98 -13.84 -9.30 2.13
C ALA A 98 -14.92 -8.53 1.36
N ASN A 99 -16.03 -8.23 2.05
CA ASN A 99 -17.25 -7.71 1.45
C ASN A 99 -17.05 -6.36 0.75
N ALA A 100 -16.30 -5.43 1.36
CA ALA A 100 -16.11 -4.10 0.80
C ALA A 100 -15.25 -4.14 -0.48
N VAL A 101 -14.21 -4.97 -0.48
CA VAL A 101 -13.37 -5.22 -1.65
C VAL A 101 -14.15 -5.99 -2.71
N HIS A 102 -14.92 -7.01 -2.35
CA HIS A 102 -15.74 -7.78 -3.27
C HIS A 102 -16.75 -6.89 -4.03
N GLU A 103 -17.48 -6.04 -3.31
CA GLU A 103 -18.41 -5.08 -3.89
C GLU A 103 -17.68 -4.11 -4.82
N TYR A 104 -16.50 -3.62 -4.43
CA TYR A 104 -15.71 -2.73 -5.27
C TYR A 104 -15.28 -3.42 -6.58
N LEU A 105 -14.81 -4.67 -6.50
CA LEU A 105 -14.35 -5.43 -7.66
C LEU A 105 -15.51 -5.66 -8.63
N THR A 106 -16.65 -6.16 -8.14
CA THR A 106 -17.80 -6.56 -8.97
C THR A 106 -18.62 -5.39 -9.51
N SER A 107 -18.67 -4.25 -8.82
CA SER A 107 -19.40 -3.07 -9.31
C SER A 107 -18.71 -2.33 -10.46
N ARG A 108 -17.44 -2.65 -10.75
CA ARG A 108 -16.61 -1.91 -11.70
C ARG A 108 -15.74 -2.77 -12.63
N SER A 109 -15.76 -4.10 -12.47
CA SER A 109 -15.14 -5.08 -13.37
C SER A 109 -15.94 -5.27 -14.64
#